data_AF-A0A3B8RE86-F1
#
_entry.id   AF-A0A3B8RE86-F1
#
_cell.length_a   1.000
_cell.length_b   1.000
_cell.length_c   1.000
_cell.angle_alpha   90.00
_cell.angle_beta   90.00
_cell.angle_gamma   90.00
#
_symmetry.space_group_name_H-M   'P 1'
#
loop_
_entity.id
_entity.type
_entity.pdbx_description
1 polymer ?
#
loop_
_entity_poly.entity_id
_entity_poly.type
_entity_poly.pdbx_seq_one_letter_code
_entity_poly.pdbx_strand_id
1 'polypeptide(L)'
;MPSSGLGADLSLRHALEIDTYDMYCGHSASLVAVDIEAATQAFVELFQSTERRREMGACGQAHAIKHYDWSVVMAQYQKLWHDLGECRRQAAAQSADQIPRLWPARMDPFASFAAYPTRQIQASTTVSFRDTSFAYRQWPSLRALAMVNYAKHIMPDEKELEAIFVRLEQAPQKSLLAEVLLADFSSARRPYVLRALLWLAKLGVIRLGPISRREE
;
A
#
# COMPACT_ATOMS: atom_id res chain seq x y z
N MET A 1 2.28 1.55 1.12
CA MET A 1 1.69 0.20 1.25
C MET A 1 2.41 -0.54 2.39
N PRO A 2 1.78 -1.51 3.06
CA PRO A 2 2.47 -2.37 4.03
C PRO A 2 3.55 -3.23 3.34
N SER A 3 4.50 -3.72 4.12
CA SER A 3 5.45 -4.75 3.69
C SER A 3 4.79 -6.13 3.63
N SER A 4 5.43 -7.08 2.94
CA SER A 4 5.07 -8.50 3.00
C SER A 4 4.98 -9.00 4.45
N GLY A 5 4.01 -9.88 4.73
CA GLY A 5 3.72 -10.42 6.06
C GLY A 5 2.62 -9.66 6.82
N LEU A 6 2.23 -8.47 6.34
CA LEU A 6 1.20 -7.64 6.98
C LEU A 6 -0.20 -7.85 6.37
N GLY A 7 -0.41 -8.81 5.48
CA GLY A 7 -1.70 -9.10 4.84
C GLY A 7 -2.17 -10.55 4.99
N ALA A 8 -1.53 -11.32 5.88
CA ALA A 8 -1.87 -12.72 6.15
C ALA A 8 -3.30 -12.90 6.68
N ASP A 9 -3.80 -11.96 7.47
CA ASP A 9 -5.18 -11.94 7.96
C ASP A 9 -6.19 -11.74 6.82
N LEU A 10 -5.91 -10.84 5.88
CA LEU A 10 -6.77 -10.60 4.72
C LEU A 10 -6.85 -11.84 3.81
N SER A 11 -5.70 -12.45 3.56
CA SER A 11 -5.60 -13.67 2.76
C SER A 11 -6.27 -14.87 3.46
N LEU A 12 -6.14 -15.00 4.78
CA LEU A 12 -6.82 -16.04 5.55
C LEU A 12 -8.35 -15.87 5.55
N ARG A 13 -8.86 -14.64 5.73
CA ARG A 13 -10.30 -14.37 5.71
C ARG A 13 -10.92 -14.68 4.35
N HIS A 14 -10.21 -14.32 3.28
CA HIS A 14 -10.59 -14.72 1.93
C HIS A 14 -10.52 -16.25 1.78
N ALA A 15 -9.48 -16.90 2.32
CA ALA A 15 -9.30 -18.35 2.29
C ALA A 15 -10.45 -19.13 2.93
N LEU A 16 -10.95 -18.62 4.04
CA LEU A 16 -12.05 -19.18 4.80
C LEU A 16 -13.43 -18.71 4.31
N GLU A 17 -13.49 -18.01 3.17
CA GLU A 17 -14.73 -17.46 2.59
C GLU A 17 -15.52 -16.55 3.53
N ILE A 18 -14.84 -15.99 4.54
CA ILE A 18 -15.40 -14.97 5.44
C ILE A 18 -15.56 -13.65 4.66
N ASP A 19 -14.57 -13.33 3.83
CA ASP A 19 -14.58 -12.18 2.93
C ASP A 19 -14.65 -12.67 1.47
N THR A 20 -15.50 -12.03 0.66
CA THR A 20 -15.52 -12.24 -0.80
C THR A 20 -14.23 -11.73 -1.45
N TYR A 21 -14.01 -12.07 -2.71
CA TYR A 21 -12.90 -11.52 -3.49
C TYR A 21 -12.91 -9.98 -3.53
N ASP A 22 -14.10 -9.37 -3.68
CA ASP A 22 -14.24 -7.90 -3.67
C ASP A 22 -13.86 -7.30 -2.32
N MET A 23 -14.23 -7.95 -1.21
CA MET A 23 -13.83 -7.53 0.13
C MET A 23 -12.33 -7.68 0.35
N TYR A 24 -11.72 -8.77 -0.14
CA TYR A 24 -10.27 -8.95 -0.12
C TYR A 24 -9.54 -7.84 -0.89
N CYS A 25 -9.99 -7.53 -2.11
CA CYS A 25 -9.45 -6.44 -2.91
C CYS A 25 -9.65 -5.09 -2.24
N GLY A 26 -10.84 -4.83 -1.71
CA GLY A 26 -11.19 -3.57 -1.04
C GLY A 26 -10.39 -3.34 0.24
N HIS A 27 -10.27 -4.35 1.11
CA HIS A 27 -9.43 -4.28 2.30
C HIS A 27 -7.96 -4.04 1.94
N SER A 28 -7.42 -4.74 0.95
CA SER A 28 -6.04 -4.56 0.49
C SER A 28 -5.81 -3.15 -0.08
N ALA A 29 -6.69 -2.68 -0.96
CA ALA A 29 -6.61 -1.35 -1.57
C ALA A 29 -6.79 -0.21 -0.57
N SER A 30 -7.52 -0.45 0.52
CA SER A 30 -7.71 0.51 1.61
C SER A 30 -6.42 0.74 2.42
N LEU A 31 -5.46 -0.17 2.34
CA LEU A 31 -4.13 -0.05 2.96
C LEU A 31 -3.07 0.47 1.97
N VAL A 32 -3.47 0.97 0.80
CA VAL A 32 -2.59 1.65 -0.15
C VAL A 32 -2.92 3.14 -0.14
N ALA A 33 -1.89 3.96 0.08
CA ALA A 33 -2.00 5.41 0.09
C ALA A 33 -1.16 6.02 -1.03
N VAL A 34 -1.64 7.14 -1.55
CA VAL A 34 -0.94 8.02 -2.50
C VAL A 34 -0.56 9.29 -1.75
N ASP A 35 0.61 9.86 -2.08
CA ASP A 35 0.97 11.20 -1.61
C ASP A 35 0.06 12.22 -2.31
N ILE A 36 -0.95 12.71 -1.58
CA ILE A 36 -1.99 13.58 -2.12
C ILE A 36 -1.39 14.92 -2.57
N GLU A 37 -0.43 15.49 -1.83
CA GLU A 37 0.21 16.76 -2.21
C GLU A 37 1.03 16.60 -3.49
N ALA A 38 1.87 15.57 -3.57
CA ALA A 38 2.69 15.31 -4.76
C ALA A 38 1.81 14.99 -5.98
N ALA A 39 0.74 14.20 -5.80
CA ALA A 39 -0.21 13.92 -6.87
C ALA A 39 -0.93 15.19 -7.34
N THR A 40 -1.38 16.04 -6.40
CA THR A 40 -2.05 17.31 -6.71
C THR A 40 -1.12 18.22 -7.50
N GLN A 41 0.13 18.38 -7.06
CA GLN A 41 1.13 19.20 -7.74
C GLN A 41 1.40 18.69 -9.15
N ALA A 42 1.59 17.38 -9.31
CA ALA A 42 1.81 16.76 -10.62
C ALA A 42 0.62 16.99 -11.58
N PHE A 43 -0.62 16.88 -11.08
CA PHE A 43 -1.80 17.18 -11.88
C PHE A 43 -1.89 18.65 -12.26
N VAL A 44 -1.62 19.57 -11.33
CA VAL A 44 -1.62 21.00 -11.61
C VAL A 44 -0.60 21.36 -12.70
N GLU A 45 0.64 20.88 -12.57
CA GLU A 45 1.69 21.07 -13.58
C GLU A 45 1.28 20.53 -14.96
N LEU A 46 0.68 19.34 -14.99
CA LEU A 46 0.21 18.73 -16.22
C LEU A 46 -0.95 19.51 -16.85
N PHE A 47 -1.91 19.98 -16.05
CA PHE A 47 -3.09 20.70 -16.54
C PHE A 47 -2.78 22.13 -16.99
N GLN A 48 -1.76 22.77 -16.41
CA GLN A 48 -1.34 24.10 -16.81
C GLN A 48 -0.44 24.12 -18.06
N SER A 49 0.24 23.01 -18.40
CA SER A 49 1.16 22.96 -19.55
C SER A 49 0.62 22.13 -20.72
N THR A 50 0.24 22.82 -21.80
CA THR A 50 -0.13 22.16 -23.08
C THR A 50 1.05 21.39 -23.69
N GLU A 51 2.27 21.92 -23.55
CA GLU A 51 3.49 21.26 -24.05
C GLU A 51 3.71 19.93 -23.33
N ARG A 52 3.66 19.92 -21.99
CA ARG A 52 3.84 18.70 -21.20
C ARG A 52 2.80 17.63 -21.55
N ARG A 53 1.55 18.02 -21.81
CA ARG A 53 0.51 17.07 -22.26
C ARG A 53 0.84 16.47 -23.62
N ARG A 54 1.37 17.26 -24.56
CA ARG A 54 1.81 16.75 -25.88
C ARG A 54 2.99 15.81 -25.74
N GLU A 55 3.99 16.17 -24.94
CA GLU A 55 5.15 15.33 -24.67
C GLU A 55 4.75 14.02 -24.01
N MET A 56 3.95 14.07 -22.94
CA MET A 56 3.46 12.88 -22.25
C MET A 56 2.62 11.99 -23.20
N GLY A 57 1.82 12.59 -24.08
CA GLY A 57 1.07 11.88 -25.11
C GLY A 57 1.97 11.17 -26.13
N ALA A 58 2.99 11.86 -26.64
CA ALA A 58 3.96 11.28 -27.57
C ALA A 58 4.78 10.15 -26.93
N CYS A 59 5.23 10.33 -25.68
CA CYS A 59 5.89 9.30 -24.90
C CYS A 59 4.98 8.09 -24.64
N GLY A 60 3.71 8.32 -24.33
CA GLY A 60 2.72 7.26 -24.16
C GLY A 60 2.49 6.46 -25.43
N GLN A 61 2.36 7.14 -26.58
CA GLN A 61 2.23 6.49 -27.89
C GLN A 61 3.47 5.67 -28.23
N ALA A 62 4.67 6.24 -28.08
CA ALA A 62 5.92 5.55 -28.33
C ALA A 62 6.10 4.33 -27.42
N HIS A 63 5.74 4.44 -26.13
CA HIS A 63 5.76 3.32 -25.19
C HIS A 63 4.80 2.22 -25.62
N ALA A 64 3.57 2.56 -26.01
CA ALA A 64 2.58 1.58 -26.46
C ALA A 64 3.03 0.83 -27.73
N ILE A 65 3.54 1.54 -28.73
CA ILE A 65 4.09 0.91 -29.94
C ILE A 65 5.27 0.00 -29.60
N LYS A 66 6.17 0.45 -28.72
CA LYS A 66 7.38 -0.29 -28.36
C LYS A 66 7.09 -1.56 -27.54
N HIS A 67 6.08 -1.54 -26.66
CA HIS A 67 5.89 -2.59 -25.66
C HIS A 67 4.60 -3.40 -25.83
N TYR A 68 3.55 -2.81 -26.42
CA TYR A 68 2.22 -3.42 -26.50
C TYR A 68 1.79 -3.76 -27.92
N ASP A 69 2.64 -3.56 -28.93
CA ASP A 69 2.42 -4.14 -30.26
C ASP A 69 2.32 -5.67 -30.14
N TRP A 70 1.40 -6.28 -30.88
CA TRP A 70 1.13 -7.71 -30.78
C TRP A 70 2.35 -8.57 -31.06
N SER A 71 3.21 -8.15 -32.00
CA SER A 71 4.45 -8.87 -32.32
C SER A 71 5.42 -8.90 -31.13
N VAL A 72 5.52 -7.78 -30.40
CA VAL A 72 6.36 -7.64 -29.21
C VAL A 72 5.79 -8.46 -28.05
N VAL A 73 4.49 -8.35 -27.81
CA VAL A 73 3.79 -9.08 -26.74
C VAL A 73 3.92 -10.59 -26.94
N MET A 74 3.68 -11.09 -28.16
CA MET A 74 3.81 -12.51 -28.49
C MET A 74 5.23 -13.01 -28.25
N ALA A 75 6.25 -12.25 -28.67
CA ALA A 75 7.65 -12.62 -28.42
C ALA A 75 7.98 -12.70 -26.92
N GLN A 76 7.43 -11.78 -26.10
CA GLN A 76 7.59 -11.84 -24.63
C GLN A 76 6.91 -13.07 -24.03
N TYR A 77 5.71 -13.43 -24.49
CA TYR A 77 5.03 -14.66 -24.05
C TYR A 77 5.80 -15.92 -24.44
N GLN A 78 6.32 -16.00 -25.67
CA GLN A 78 7.13 -17.13 -26.11
C GLN A 78 8.40 -17.27 -25.27
N LYS A 79 9.07 -16.16 -24.96
CA LYS A 79 10.20 -16.14 -24.03
C LYS A 79 9.79 -16.63 -22.64
N LEU A 80 8.69 -16.12 -22.09
CA LEU A 80 8.19 -16.55 -20.79
C LEU A 80 7.90 -18.06 -20.76
N TRP A 81 7.28 -18.61 -21.80
CA TRP A 81 7.02 -20.06 -21.89
C TRP A 81 8.30 -20.88 -21.92
N HIS A 82 9.30 -20.42 -22.67
CA HIS A 82 10.62 -21.03 -22.71
C HIS A 82 11.27 -21.01 -21.32
N ASP A 83 11.33 -19.84 -20.68
CA ASP A 83 11.95 -19.65 -19.37
C ASP A 83 11.25 -20.48 -18.29
N LEU A 84 9.91 -20.52 -18.28
CA LEU A 84 9.14 -21.41 -17.40
C LEU A 84 9.40 -22.90 -17.69
N GLY A 85 9.67 -23.25 -18.94
CA GLY A 85 10.08 -24.59 -19.34
C GLY A 85 11.44 -24.98 -18.74
N GLU A 86 12.41 -24.07 -18.77
CA GLU A 86 13.71 -24.26 -18.13
C GLU A 86 13.58 -24.36 -16.61
N CYS A 87 12.83 -23.47 -15.98
CA CYS A 87 12.58 -23.53 -14.54
C CYS A 87 11.99 -24.89 -14.12
N ARG A 88 11.03 -25.43 -14.88
CA ARG A 88 10.45 -26.76 -14.61
C ARG A 88 11.46 -27.89 -14.77
N ARG A 89 12.30 -27.86 -15.80
CA ARG A 89 13.37 -28.86 -15.99
C ARG A 89 14.37 -28.84 -14.84
N GLN A 90 14.77 -27.65 -14.39
CA GLN A 90 15.70 -27.48 -13.26
C GLN A 90 15.08 -27.89 -11.93
N ALA A 91 13.81 -27.53 -11.69
CA ALA A 91 13.09 -27.88 -10.47
C ALA A 91 12.81 -29.39 -10.35
N ALA A 92 12.67 -30.12 -11.46
CA ALA A 92 12.53 -31.58 -11.44
C ALA A 92 13.75 -32.30 -10.83
N ALA A 93 14.89 -31.61 -10.72
CA ALA A 93 16.10 -32.10 -10.05
C ALA A 93 16.16 -31.78 -8.55
N GLN A 94 15.19 -31.03 -8.01
CA GLN A 94 15.14 -30.61 -6.60
C GLN A 94 14.14 -31.46 -5.80
N SER A 95 14.47 -31.79 -4.55
CA SER A 95 13.59 -32.54 -3.64
C SER A 95 12.33 -31.75 -3.28
N ALA A 96 11.18 -32.42 -3.21
CA ALA A 96 9.88 -31.84 -2.87
C ALA A 96 9.85 -31.12 -1.49
N ASP A 97 10.79 -31.42 -0.61
CA ASP A 97 10.90 -30.79 0.73
C ASP A 97 11.38 -29.33 0.69
N GLN A 98 11.86 -28.82 -0.44
CA GLN A 98 12.36 -27.45 -0.58
C GLN A 98 11.34 -26.46 -1.14
N ILE A 99 10.12 -26.90 -1.49
CA ILE A 99 9.10 -26.02 -2.04
C ILE A 99 8.34 -25.35 -0.89
N PRO A 100 8.37 -24.00 -0.77
CA PRO A 100 7.55 -23.30 0.22
C PRO A 100 6.08 -23.65 0.00
N ARG A 101 5.39 -24.13 1.05
CA ARG A 101 3.95 -24.41 1.03
C ARG A 101 3.14 -23.13 1.08
N LEU A 102 3.32 -22.27 0.09
CA LEU A 102 2.48 -21.09 -0.12
C LEU A 102 1.33 -21.50 -1.04
N TRP A 103 0.10 -21.31 -0.60
CA TRP A 103 -1.07 -21.51 -1.44
C TRP A 103 -1.16 -20.32 -2.41
N PRO A 104 -0.89 -20.48 -3.73
CA PRO A 104 -0.76 -19.34 -4.63
C PRO A 104 -2.03 -18.51 -4.75
N ALA A 105 -3.21 -19.15 -4.66
CA ALA A 105 -4.51 -18.47 -4.68
C ALA A 105 -4.81 -17.69 -3.39
N ARG A 106 -4.01 -17.85 -2.33
CA ARG A 106 -4.23 -17.27 -0.99
C ARG A 106 -2.96 -16.55 -0.49
N MET A 107 -2.18 -15.98 -1.41
CA MET A 107 -1.00 -15.20 -1.05
C MET A 107 -1.38 -13.91 -0.30
N ASP A 108 -0.49 -13.47 0.60
CA ASP A 108 -0.55 -12.14 1.19
C ASP A 108 -0.57 -11.07 0.07
N PRO A 109 -1.56 -10.15 0.03
CA PRO A 109 -1.64 -9.13 -1.01
C PRO A 109 -0.38 -8.26 -1.07
N PHE A 110 0.27 -7.97 0.07
CA PHE A 110 1.47 -7.14 0.13
C PHE A 110 2.73 -7.90 -0.25
N ALA A 111 2.68 -9.24 -0.29
CA ALA A 111 3.70 -10.05 -0.96
C ALA A 111 3.47 -10.04 -2.47
N SER A 112 2.24 -10.31 -2.93
CA SER A 112 1.89 -10.36 -4.35
C SER A 112 2.16 -9.05 -5.09
N PHE A 113 1.91 -7.91 -4.43
CA PHE A 113 2.10 -6.58 -5.00
C PHE A 113 3.34 -5.85 -4.45
N ALA A 114 4.31 -6.58 -3.88
CA ALA A 114 5.48 -5.99 -3.23
C ALA A 114 6.27 -5.00 -4.10
N ALA A 115 6.27 -5.18 -5.43
CA ALA A 115 6.98 -4.36 -6.41
C ALA A 115 6.21 -3.09 -6.86
N TYR A 116 4.94 -2.94 -6.50
CA TYR A 116 4.08 -1.83 -6.95
C TYR A 116 4.34 -0.48 -6.26
N PRO A 117 4.50 -0.41 -4.92
CA PRO A 117 4.59 0.88 -4.26
C PRO A 117 5.96 1.52 -4.46
N THR A 118 5.99 2.83 -4.67
CA THR A 118 7.24 3.61 -4.61
C THR A 118 7.93 3.47 -3.25
N ARG A 119 7.15 3.32 -2.18
CA ARG A 119 7.63 3.11 -0.81
C ARG A 119 6.68 2.23 0.00
N GLN A 120 7.26 1.34 0.81
CA GLN A 120 6.55 0.64 1.85
C GLN A 120 6.63 1.44 3.16
N ILE A 121 5.56 1.42 3.98
CA ILE A 121 5.62 2.01 5.32
C ILE A 121 6.56 1.14 6.18
N GLN A 122 7.40 1.79 6.98
CA GLN A 122 8.37 1.15 7.86
C GLN A 122 8.28 1.75 9.26
N ALA A 123 8.90 1.07 10.22
CA ALA A 123 9.10 1.57 11.59
C ALA A 123 9.73 2.98 11.61
N SER A 124 10.65 3.25 10.69
CA SER A 124 11.35 4.53 10.53
C SER A 124 10.64 5.54 9.62
N THR A 125 9.41 5.27 9.18
CA THR A 125 8.61 6.25 8.43
C THR A 125 8.16 7.37 9.37
N THR A 126 8.41 8.61 8.96
CA THR A 126 7.88 9.79 9.67
C THR A 126 6.38 9.93 9.44
N VAL A 127 5.62 10.21 10.48
CA VAL A 127 4.17 10.39 10.50
C VAL A 127 3.86 11.76 11.08
N SER A 128 3.09 12.57 10.36
CA SER A 128 2.67 13.89 10.85
C SER A 128 1.21 14.17 10.50
N PHE A 129 0.56 15.09 11.22
CA PHE A 129 -0.73 15.61 10.76
C PHE A 129 -0.59 16.36 9.44
N ARG A 130 -1.60 16.25 8.58
CA ARG A 130 -1.75 17.17 7.44
C ARG A 130 -2.38 18.47 7.90
N ASP A 131 -3.53 18.36 8.55
CA ASP A 131 -4.26 19.44 9.21
C ASP A 131 -4.96 18.87 10.44
N THR A 132 -4.50 19.27 11.63
CA THR A 132 -5.09 18.84 12.91
C THR A 132 -6.56 19.21 13.02
N SER A 133 -6.96 20.36 12.50
CA SER A 133 -8.33 20.85 12.59
C SER A 133 -9.27 20.07 11.66
N PHE A 134 -8.76 19.62 10.51
CA PHE A 134 -9.45 18.70 9.62
C PHE A 134 -9.59 17.32 10.26
N ALA A 135 -8.50 16.80 10.85
CA ALA A 135 -8.46 15.48 11.47
C ALA A 135 -9.56 15.31 12.53
N TYR A 136 -9.69 16.23 13.47
CA TYR A 136 -10.72 16.11 14.52
C TYR A 136 -12.14 16.40 14.03
N ARG A 137 -12.34 17.34 13.09
CA ARG A 137 -13.69 17.76 12.67
C ARG A 137 -14.31 16.83 11.62
N GLN A 138 -13.52 16.38 10.65
CA GLN A 138 -14.05 15.65 9.49
C GLN A 138 -14.00 14.13 9.67
N TRP A 139 -13.24 13.64 10.64
CA TRP A 139 -13.09 12.21 10.89
C TRP A 139 -14.42 11.45 11.03
N PRO A 140 -15.38 11.87 11.88
CA PRO A 140 -16.63 11.13 12.03
C PRO A 140 -17.41 11.00 10.71
N SER A 141 -17.41 12.08 9.92
CA SER A 141 -18.06 12.12 8.60
C SER A 141 -17.37 11.20 7.59
N LEU A 142 -16.03 11.22 7.54
CA LEU A 142 -15.25 10.35 6.65
C LEU A 142 -15.47 8.87 6.98
N ARG A 143 -15.47 8.51 8.27
CA ARG A 143 -15.72 7.12 8.72
C ARG A 143 -17.13 6.64 8.37
N ALA A 144 -18.10 7.55 8.26
CA ALA A 144 -19.49 7.20 7.95
C ALA A 144 -19.73 6.93 6.45
N LEU A 145 -18.87 7.42 5.55
CA LEU A 145 -19.02 7.24 4.10
C LEU A 145 -19.08 5.76 3.72
N ALA A 146 -20.02 5.36 2.87
CA ALA A 146 -20.16 3.97 2.42
C ALA A 146 -18.88 3.43 1.75
N MET A 147 -18.17 4.29 1.01
CA MET A 147 -16.89 3.95 0.37
C MET A 147 -15.73 3.75 1.37
N VAL A 148 -15.94 4.02 2.66
CA VAL A 148 -14.94 3.92 3.74
C VAL A 148 -15.37 2.87 4.76
N ASN A 149 -16.63 2.92 5.16
CA ASN A 149 -17.17 2.15 6.28
C ASN A 149 -17.30 0.64 6.00
N TYR A 150 -17.17 0.18 4.76
CA TYR A 150 -17.16 -1.25 4.44
C TYR A 150 -15.93 -1.95 5.04
N ALA A 151 -14.83 -1.21 5.20
CA ALA A 151 -13.53 -1.72 5.62
C ALA A 151 -13.37 -1.78 7.15
N LYS A 152 -14.44 -2.01 7.93
CA LYS A 152 -14.41 -1.95 9.41
C LYS A 152 -13.37 -2.86 10.04
N HIS A 153 -13.10 -3.99 9.40
CA HIS A 153 -12.13 -4.97 9.90
C HIS A 153 -10.69 -4.45 9.90
N ILE A 154 -10.35 -3.54 8.98
CA ILE A 154 -8.99 -2.98 8.86
C ILE A 154 -8.83 -1.62 9.54
N MET A 155 -9.94 -0.96 9.89
CA MET A 155 -9.90 0.37 10.51
C MET A 155 -9.39 0.27 11.96
N PRO A 156 -8.65 1.28 12.45
CA PRO A 156 -8.37 1.38 13.87
C PRO A 156 -9.69 1.57 14.64
N ASP A 157 -9.74 1.01 15.84
CA ASP A 157 -10.84 1.34 16.74
C ASP A 157 -10.74 2.80 17.22
N GLU A 158 -11.78 3.28 17.88
CA GLU A 158 -11.85 4.68 18.31
C GLU A 158 -10.78 5.04 19.35
N LYS A 159 -10.44 4.09 20.24
CA LYS A 159 -9.39 4.28 21.25
C LYS A 159 -8.01 4.31 20.60
N GLU A 160 -7.78 3.43 19.63
CA GLU A 160 -6.54 3.40 18.87
C GLU A 160 -6.33 4.70 18.10
N LEU A 161 -7.40 5.22 17.49
CA LEU A 161 -7.34 6.50 16.79
C LEU A 161 -7.08 7.67 17.72
N GLU A 162 -7.80 7.76 18.83
CA GLU A 162 -7.62 8.81 19.84
C GLU A 162 -6.18 8.80 20.36
N ALA A 163 -5.64 7.61 20.68
CA ALA A 163 -4.26 7.45 21.08
C ALA A 163 -3.26 7.93 20.02
N ILE A 164 -3.48 7.60 18.73
CA ILE A 164 -2.65 8.10 17.62
C ILE A 164 -2.69 9.64 17.59
N PHE A 165 -3.89 10.23 17.69
CA PHE A 165 -4.06 11.67 17.55
C PHE A 165 -3.44 12.45 18.71
N VAL A 166 -3.71 12.04 19.94
CA VAL A 166 -3.11 12.63 21.15
C VAL A 166 -1.59 12.54 21.09
N ARG A 167 -1.06 11.38 20.70
CA ARG A 167 0.39 11.16 20.65
C ARG A 167 1.09 12.03 19.60
N LEU A 168 0.48 12.16 18.42
CA LEU A 168 0.98 13.05 17.37
C LEU A 168 0.86 14.53 17.76
N GLU A 169 -0.19 14.92 18.46
CA GLU A 169 -0.40 16.31 18.87
C GLU A 169 0.60 16.77 19.93
N GLN A 170 0.98 15.88 20.84
CA GLN A 170 2.00 16.12 21.87
C GLN A 170 3.44 16.10 21.31
N ALA A 171 3.64 15.63 20.08
CA ALA A 171 4.95 15.51 19.50
C ALA A 171 5.52 16.86 19.05
N PRO A 172 6.85 17.06 19.14
CA PRO A 172 7.50 18.20 18.50
C PRO A 172 7.14 18.26 17.01
N GLN A 173 6.79 19.45 16.52
CA GLN A 173 6.35 19.68 15.13
C GLN A 173 5.16 18.80 14.68
N LYS A 174 4.43 18.21 15.62
CA LYS A 174 3.34 17.25 15.37
C LYS A 174 3.76 16.08 14.47
N SER A 175 4.99 15.61 14.66
CA SER A 175 5.64 14.63 13.80
C SER A 175 6.41 13.59 14.63
N LEU A 176 6.23 12.31 14.33
CA LEU A 176 6.90 11.18 15.01
C LEU A 176 7.30 10.09 14.02
N LEU A 177 8.32 9.31 14.38
CA LEU A 177 8.55 8.02 13.73
C LEU A 177 7.42 7.04 14.05
N ALA A 178 7.04 6.22 13.07
CA ALA A 178 6.00 5.21 13.25
C ALA A 178 6.32 4.27 14.42
N GLU A 179 7.58 3.86 14.62
CA GLU A 179 7.97 3.03 15.77
C GLU A 179 7.73 3.68 17.13
N VAL A 180 7.97 5.00 17.22
CA VAL A 180 7.75 5.77 18.46
C VAL A 180 6.26 5.90 18.73
N LEU A 181 5.45 6.13 17.69
CA LEU A 181 4.00 6.16 17.78
C LEU A 181 3.43 4.78 18.18
N LEU A 182 3.99 3.70 17.65
CA LEU A 182 3.53 2.33 17.89
C LEU A 182 3.94 1.77 19.25
N ALA A 183 4.90 2.40 19.94
CA ALA A 183 5.40 1.95 21.24
C ALA A 183 4.28 1.87 22.30
N ASP A 184 3.30 2.79 22.22
CA ASP A 184 2.16 2.91 23.14
C ASP A 184 1.10 1.80 22.94
N PHE A 185 1.23 1.00 21.88
CA PHE A 185 0.31 -0.08 21.55
C PHE A 185 0.89 -1.44 21.92
N SER A 186 0.01 -2.39 22.26
CA SER A 186 0.39 -3.77 22.54
C SER A 186 1.05 -4.43 21.31
N SER A 187 2.00 -5.34 21.54
CA SER A 187 2.74 -6.02 20.48
C SER A 187 1.82 -6.66 19.43
N ALA A 188 0.69 -7.23 19.86
CA ALA A 188 -0.33 -7.83 19.00
C ALA A 188 -1.04 -6.82 18.09
N ARG A 189 -1.20 -5.56 18.52
CA ARG A 189 -1.90 -4.51 17.78
C ARG A 189 -1.00 -3.68 16.89
N ARG A 190 0.30 -3.57 17.19
CA ARG A 190 1.26 -2.78 16.38
C ARG A 190 1.19 -3.01 14.87
N PRO A 191 1.07 -4.26 14.34
CA PRO A 191 0.94 -4.48 12.89
C PRO A 191 -0.34 -3.89 12.29
N TYR A 192 -1.44 -3.90 13.04
CA TYR A 192 -2.73 -3.36 12.62
C TYR A 192 -2.73 -1.83 12.69
N VAL A 193 -2.15 -1.26 13.73
CA VAL A 193 -2.02 0.19 13.88
C VAL A 193 -1.08 0.76 12.81
N LEU A 194 0.04 0.09 12.50
CA LEU A 194 0.92 0.48 11.40
C LEU A 194 0.16 0.53 10.05
N ARG A 195 -0.71 -0.44 9.80
CA ARG A 195 -1.59 -0.47 8.63
C ARG A 195 -2.62 0.66 8.65
N ALA A 196 -3.20 0.94 9.81
CA ALA A 196 -4.14 2.04 10.00
C ALA A 196 -3.52 3.40 9.63
N LEU A 197 -2.22 3.60 9.83
CA LEU A 197 -1.54 4.84 9.39
C LEU A 197 -1.62 5.04 7.86
N LEU A 198 -1.50 3.98 7.07
CA LEU A 198 -1.67 4.08 5.61
C LEU A 198 -3.11 4.45 5.25
N TRP A 199 -4.08 3.89 5.96
CA TRP A 199 -5.47 4.21 5.74
C TRP A 199 -5.80 5.66 6.12
N LEU A 200 -5.27 6.16 7.24
CA LEU A 200 -5.38 7.58 7.62
C LEU A 200 -4.68 8.50 6.61
N ALA A 201 -3.55 8.08 6.05
CA ALA A 201 -2.85 8.81 4.98
C ALA A 201 -3.68 8.84 3.69
N LYS A 202 -4.32 7.72 3.32
CA LYS A 202 -5.22 7.62 2.16
C LYS A 202 -6.39 8.59 2.27
N LEU A 203 -6.94 8.78 3.47
CA LEU A 203 -8.01 9.74 3.74
C LEU A 203 -7.54 11.19 3.92
N GLY A 204 -6.24 11.44 3.79
CA GLY A 204 -5.66 12.77 3.92
C GLY A 204 -5.59 13.31 5.36
N VAL A 205 -5.83 12.48 6.38
CA VAL A 205 -5.77 12.88 7.80
C VAL A 205 -4.31 13.13 8.22
N ILE A 206 -3.42 12.23 7.82
CA ILE A 206 -1.98 12.31 8.12
C ILE A 206 -1.16 12.34 6.84
N ARG A 207 0.12 12.67 6.98
CA ARG A 207 1.15 12.56 5.96
C ARG A 207 2.16 11.51 6.37
N LEU A 208 2.62 10.73 5.40
CA LEU A 208 3.75 9.82 5.55
C LEU A 208 4.98 10.44 4.89
N GLY A 209 5.95 10.80 5.72
CA GLY A 209 7.19 11.46 5.32
C GLY A 209 8.28 10.49 4.85
N PRO A 210 9.50 11.00 4.61
CA PRO A 210 10.64 10.16 4.30
C PRO A 210 10.94 9.18 5.43
N ILE A 211 11.62 8.10 5.05
CA ILE A 211 12.24 7.18 6.00
C ILE A 211 13.48 7.87 6.56
N SER A 212 13.47 8.21 7.85
CA SER A 212 14.66 8.78 8.49
C SER A 212 15.69 7.67 8.62
N ARG A 213 16.89 7.88 8.06
CA ARG A 213 18.04 7.03 8.41
C ARG A 213 18.34 7.27 9.88
N ARG A 214 18.43 6.20 10.67
CA ARG A 214 19.12 6.32 11.96
C ARG A 214 20.55 6.73 11.62
N GLU A 215 20.96 7.90 12.12
CA GLU A 215 22.39 8.16 12.28
C GLU A 215 22.86 7.12 13.29
N GLU A 216 23.65 6.15 12.82
CA GLU A 216 24.39 5.21 13.67
C GLU A 216 25.53 5.92 14.40
#